data_AF-A0A7J4LIK2-F1
#
_entry.id   AF-A0A7J4LIK2-F1
#
_cell.length_a   1.000
_cell.length_b   1.000
_cell.length_c   1.000
_cell.angle_alpha   90.00
_cell.angle_beta   90.00
_cell.angle_gamma   90.00
#
_symmetry.space_group_name_H-M   'P 1'
#
loop_
_entity.id
_entity.type
_entity.pdbx_description
1 polymer ?
#
loop_
_entity_poly.entity_id
_entity_poly.type
_entity_poly.pdbx_seq_one_letter_code
_entity_poly.pdbx_strand_id
1 'polypeptide(L)'
;MALFCPKDGSILTKRADNEREFVGCSCGYVDKVIKKFAEQKTLDLDSEQLKEMMQKLWDAISFDESFISSFEFVGSVTKTGKNSYDVYFSNDLYFVIPKPKLQRAMFNIIKKEEVDVISQHISNNKDKFTIEFAALELKNSIDFKNKEICEKLKIIEIITAMDKNEGNPDRDNAYFRVLQICYVLVASEKLELIDKGNKVFFKYRYVQNQEPRATINLPPHNFLGLTFANRFGEDSPALIFKKENNYFFVTVNNFRGNIQIIGEDELKLVEKTIDEFPRNTFIVEKISERIDFKNKDHKAIAFYREYEEPAYITQRIRYSIYILCMLGRLTREKEGRHFVFHKVK
;
A
#
# COMPACT_ATOMS: atom_id res chain seq x y z
N MET A 1 -23.30 -3.59 17.21
CA MET A 1 -22.55 -2.33 17.43
C MET A 1 -23.37 -1.21 16.82
N ALA A 2 -23.74 -0.17 17.57
CA ALA A 2 -24.55 0.93 17.03
C ALA A 2 -23.67 1.80 16.11
N LEU A 3 -24.16 2.08 14.90
CA LEU A 3 -23.51 2.98 13.94
C LEU A 3 -24.01 4.41 14.20
N PHE A 4 -23.14 5.41 14.07
CA PHE A 4 -23.45 6.82 14.37
C PHE A 4 -23.20 7.73 13.17
N CYS A 5 -24.07 8.72 13.00
CA CYS A 5 -23.99 9.71 11.96
C CYS A 5 -22.76 10.62 12.16
N PRO A 6 -21.91 10.80 11.14
CA PRO A 6 -20.71 11.62 11.26
C PRO A 6 -20.99 13.13 11.31
N LYS A 7 -22.20 13.58 10.96
CA LYS A 7 -22.58 15.00 10.94
C LYS A 7 -23.12 15.49 12.28
N ASP A 8 -23.93 14.71 12.97
CA ASP A 8 -24.66 15.14 14.18
C ASP A 8 -24.66 14.11 15.32
N GLY A 9 -23.99 12.97 15.15
CA GLY A 9 -23.89 11.94 16.17
C GLY A 9 -25.16 11.11 16.39
N SER A 10 -26.21 11.28 15.58
CA SER A 10 -27.43 10.48 15.69
C SER A 10 -27.19 9.00 15.38
N ILE A 11 -27.93 8.11 16.03
CA ILE A 11 -27.85 6.68 15.74
C ILE A 11 -28.36 6.41 14.33
N LEU A 12 -27.57 5.67 13.56
CA LEU A 12 -27.94 5.21 12.24
C LEU A 12 -28.90 4.04 12.38
N THR A 13 -30.10 4.20 11.85
CA THR A 13 -31.16 3.18 11.90
C THR A 13 -31.34 2.55 10.53
N LYS A 14 -31.58 1.24 10.51
CA LYS A 14 -32.05 0.55 9.31
C LYS A 14 -33.43 1.08 8.96
N ARG A 15 -33.60 1.56 7.74
CA ARG A 15 -34.89 1.95 7.16
C ARG A 15 -35.12 1.07 5.93
N ALA A 16 -36.37 0.66 5.75
CA ALA A 16 -36.84 0.03 4.53
C ALA A 16 -37.70 1.06 3.80
N ASP A 17 -37.36 1.33 2.55
CA ASP A 17 -38.25 2.01 1.61
C ASP A 17 -38.38 1.10 0.41
N ASN A 18 -39.62 0.95 -0.08
CA ASN A 18 -40.28 -0.09 -0.89
C ASN A 18 -39.48 -1.06 -1.82
N GLU A 19 -38.17 -0.96 -1.99
CA GLU A 19 -37.33 -1.90 -2.74
C GLU A 19 -35.90 -2.11 -2.16
N ARG A 20 -35.47 -1.40 -1.11
CA ARG A 20 -34.10 -1.53 -0.54
C ARG A 20 -34.04 -1.30 0.98
N GLU A 21 -33.24 -2.11 1.68
CA GLU A 21 -32.77 -1.80 3.04
C GLU A 21 -31.59 -0.83 2.96
N PHE A 22 -31.65 0.26 3.71
CA PHE A 22 -30.51 1.17 3.85
C PHE A 22 -30.35 1.68 5.28
N VAL A 23 -29.15 2.17 5.59
CA VAL A 23 -28.78 2.71 6.90
C VAL A 23 -28.79 4.23 6.79
N GLY A 24 -29.66 4.92 7.55
CA GLY A 24 -29.88 6.37 7.46
C GLY A 24 -29.79 7.10 8.81
N CYS A 25 -29.53 8.41 8.79
CA CYS A 25 -29.64 9.30 9.97
C CYS A 25 -30.91 10.15 9.91
N SER A 26 -31.41 10.62 11.05
CA SER A 26 -32.50 11.62 11.12
C SER A 26 -32.15 12.93 10.39
N CYS A 27 -30.86 13.26 10.30
CA CYS A 27 -30.35 14.43 9.61
C CYS A 27 -30.33 14.38 8.08
N GLY A 28 -30.66 13.22 7.49
CA GLY A 28 -30.57 12.98 6.05
C GLY A 28 -29.16 13.10 5.45
N TYR A 29 -28.10 13.23 6.25
CA TYR A 29 -26.71 13.27 5.75
C TYR A 29 -26.34 11.97 5.05
N VAL A 30 -26.60 10.82 5.69
CA VAL A 30 -26.31 9.52 5.10
C VAL A 30 -27.17 9.28 3.86
N ASP A 31 -28.45 9.68 3.88
CA ASP A 31 -29.33 9.60 2.70
C ASP A 31 -28.83 10.47 1.54
N LYS A 32 -28.34 11.68 1.81
CA LYS A 32 -27.73 12.57 0.80
C LYS A 32 -26.41 12.04 0.27
N VAL A 33 -25.60 11.42 1.14
CA VAL A 33 -24.34 10.79 0.75
C VAL A 33 -24.65 9.58 -0.13
N ILE A 34 -25.50 8.66 0.30
CA ILE A 34 -25.93 7.47 -0.47
C ILE A 34 -26.57 7.89 -1.81
N LYS A 35 -27.47 8.88 -1.83
CA LYS A 35 -28.04 9.40 -3.09
C LYS A 35 -26.98 10.02 -3.99
N LYS A 36 -26.03 10.81 -3.46
CA LYS A 36 -24.90 11.31 -4.26
C LYS A 36 -24.01 10.19 -4.80
N PHE A 37 -23.80 9.12 -4.05
CA PHE A 37 -23.07 7.94 -4.49
C PHE A 37 -23.80 7.21 -5.63
N ALA A 38 -25.14 7.13 -5.56
CA ALA A 38 -25.98 6.54 -6.59
C ALA A 38 -26.08 7.42 -7.87
N GLU A 39 -25.99 8.74 -7.74
CA GLU A 39 -26.18 9.70 -8.85
C GLU A 39 -24.90 10.02 -9.64
N GLN A 40 -23.72 9.59 -9.18
CA GLN A 40 -22.49 9.66 -10.00
C GLN A 40 -22.52 8.55 -11.06
N LYS A 41 -22.83 8.91 -12.32
CA LYS A 41 -22.58 8.02 -13.48
C LYS A 41 -21.08 7.72 -13.55
N THR A 42 -20.73 6.46 -13.33
CA THR A 42 -19.38 5.89 -13.49
C THR A 42 -19.33 5.06 -14.78
N LEU A 43 -18.16 4.53 -15.12
CA LEU A 43 -18.01 3.51 -16.18
C LEU A 43 -19.04 2.40 -15.98
N ASP A 44 -19.83 2.13 -17.03
CA ASP A 44 -20.83 1.06 -17.08
C ASP A 44 -20.20 -0.17 -17.76
N LEU A 45 -19.20 -0.73 -17.07
CA LEU A 45 -18.42 -1.89 -17.50
C LEU A 45 -18.51 -2.97 -16.42
N ASP A 46 -18.40 -4.23 -16.81
CA ASP A 46 -18.34 -5.33 -15.86
C ASP A 46 -17.00 -5.36 -15.09
N SER A 47 -16.94 -6.12 -13.99
CA SER A 47 -15.75 -6.18 -13.13
C SER A 47 -14.49 -6.70 -13.87
N GLU A 48 -14.65 -7.61 -14.82
CA GLU A 48 -13.50 -8.17 -15.56
C GLU A 48 -12.94 -7.14 -16.54
N GLN A 49 -13.79 -6.42 -17.26
CA GLN A 49 -13.40 -5.32 -18.13
C GLN A 49 -12.67 -4.20 -17.35
N LEU A 50 -13.14 -3.89 -16.14
CA LEU A 50 -12.49 -2.91 -15.26
C LEU A 50 -11.11 -3.39 -14.79
N LYS A 51 -10.96 -4.68 -14.46
CA LYS A 51 -9.66 -5.28 -14.11
C LYS A 51 -8.70 -5.26 -15.29
N GLU A 52 -9.16 -5.60 -16.50
CA GLU A 52 -8.35 -5.51 -17.71
C GLU A 52 -7.88 -4.09 -18.00
N MET A 53 -8.75 -3.08 -17.81
CA MET A 53 -8.38 -1.68 -17.96
C MET A 53 -7.33 -1.26 -16.92
N MET A 54 -7.48 -1.69 -15.66
CA MET A 54 -6.48 -1.43 -14.62
C MET A 54 -5.13 -2.07 -14.97
N GLN A 55 -5.15 -3.32 -15.47
CA GLN A 55 -3.96 -4.04 -15.90
C GLN A 55 -3.28 -3.33 -17.08
N LYS A 56 -4.02 -2.88 -18.09
CA LYS A 56 -3.46 -2.09 -19.21
C LYS A 56 -2.79 -0.80 -18.74
N LEU A 57 -3.38 -0.10 -17.76
CA LEU A 57 -2.80 1.10 -17.18
C LEU A 57 -1.52 0.80 -16.37
N TRP A 58 -1.44 -0.39 -15.78
CA TRP A 58 -0.27 -0.89 -15.06
C TRP A 58 0.84 -1.33 -16.02
N ASP A 59 0.51 -2.09 -17.05
CA ASP A 59 1.47 -2.60 -18.05
C ASP A 59 2.14 -1.46 -18.85
N ALA A 60 1.47 -0.31 -18.95
CA ALA A 60 2.06 0.91 -19.53
C ALA A 60 3.18 1.53 -18.68
N ILE A 61 3.36 1.09 -17.43
CA ILE A 61 4.44 1.54 -16.54
C ILE A 61 5.65 0.64 -16.74
N SER A 62 6.77 1.22 -17.17
CA SER A 62 8.04 0.52 -17.17
C SER A 62 8.58 0.40 -15.75
N PHE A 63 8.44 -0.79 -15.17
CA PHE A 63 8.99 -1.12 -13.87
C PHE A 63 10.22 -2.01 -14.05
N ASP A 64 11.40 -1.40 -14.05
CA ASP A 64 12.68 -2.08 -14.22
C ASP A 64 13.49 -2.14 -12.92
N GLU A 65 14.74 -2.55 -12.98
CA GLU A 65 15.62 -2.73 -11.82
C GLU A 65 16.08 -1.42 -11.20
N SER A 66 15.95 -0.31 -11.93
CA SER A 66 16.50 0.98 -11.53
C SER A 66 15.58 1.76 -10.60
N PHE A 67 14.30 1.42 -10.53
CA PHE A 67 13.31 2.27 -9.84
C PHE A 67 13.56 2.47 -8.33
N ILE A 68 14.01 1.46 -7.56
CA ILE A 68 14.33 1.66 -6.13
C ILE A 68 15.60 2.48 -5.98
N SER A 69 16.59 2.21 -6.85
CA SER A 69 17.86 2.94 -6.80
C SER A 69 17.69 4.42 -7.14
N SER A 70 16.61 4.80 -7.82
CA SER A 70 16.22 6.18 -8.12
C SER A 70 15.19 6.77 -7.16
N PHE A 71 14.90 6.15 -6.01
CA PHE A 71 14.00 6.73 -5.01
C PHE A 71 14.58 8.00 -4.41
N GLU A 72 13.94 9.12 -4.73
CA GLU A 72 14.17 10.39 -4.09
C GLU A 72 13.20 10.54 -2.92
N PHE A 73 13.72 10.82 -1.73
CA PHE A 73 12.85 11.07 -0.59
C PHE A 73 12.14 12.42 -0.73
N VAL A 74 10.82 12.41 -0.57
CA VAL A 74 9.98 13.61 -0.64
C VAL A 74 9.70 14.17 0.76
N GLY A 75 9.22 13.31 1.66
CA GLY A 75 8.81 13.74 3.00
C GLY A 75 8.12 12.62 3.79
N SER A 76 7.97 12.82 5.09
CA SER A 76 7.26 11.88 5.97
C SER A 76 5.93 12.47 6.42
N VAL A 77 4.91 11.62 6.49
CA VAL A 77 3.60 11.92 7.07
C VAL A 77 3.46 11.12 8.35
N THR A 78 3.52 11.79 9.49
CA THR A 78 3.36 11.16 10.80
C THR A 78 2.03 11.57 11.42
N LYS A 79 1.18 10.57 11.67
CA LYS A 79 -0.05 10.76 12.43
C LYS A 79 0.20 10.46 13.91
N THR A 80 -0.34 11.28 14.81
CA THR A 80 -0.19 11.11 16.26
C THR A 80 -0.75 9.75 16.70
N GLY A 81 0.09 8.92 17.30
CA GLY A 81 -0.30 7.59 17.80
C GLY A 81 -0.72 6.56 16.75
N LYS A 82 -0.48 6.79 15.43
CA LYS A 82 -0.90 5.87 14.35
C LYS A 82 0.24 5.52 13.37
N ASN A 83 -0.15 5.08 12.17
CA ASN A 83 0.71 4.80 11.02
C ASN A 83 1.46 6.06 10.62
N SER A 84 2.74 5.90 10.33
CA SER A 84 3.55 6.91 9.65
C SER A 84 3.88 6.40 8.26
N TYR A 85 4.02 7.31 7.30
CA TYR A 85 4.36 6.99 5.92
C TYR A 85 5.54 7.83 5.48
N ASP A 86 6.46 7.22 4.74
CA ASP A 86 7.49 7.91 3.98
C ASP A 86 7.05 7.95 2.52
N VAL A 87 7.20 9.10 1.89
CA VAL A 87 6.88 9.30 0.49
C VAL A 87 8.18 9.43 -0.29
N TYR A 88 8.31 8.61 -1.34
CA TYR A 88 9.41 8.68 -2.29
C TYR A 88 8.87 8.99 -3.69
N PHE A 89 9.73 9.50 -4.54
CA PHE A 89 9.44 9.80 -5.94
C PHE A 89 10.47 9.11 -6.85
N SER A 90 10.01 8.57 -7.98
CA SER A 90 10.86 8.04 -9.04
C SER A 90 10.06 7.88 -10.33
N ASN A 91 10.61 8.30 -11.48
CA ASN A 91 10.04 8.09 -12.82
C ASN A 91 8.52 8.40 -12.92
N ASP A 92 8.11 9.60 -12.49
CA ASP A 92 6.72 10.07 -12.46
C ASP A 92 5.77 9.28 -11.55
N LEU A 93 6.31 8.50 -10.62
CA LEU A 93 5.56 7.75 -9.64
C LEU A 93 5.94 8.16 -8.22
N TYR A 94 4.93 8.37 -7.38
CA TYR A 94 5.09 8.48 -5.94
C TYR A 94 4.87 7.13 -5.27
N PHE A 95 5.70 6.82 -4.28
CA PHE A 95 5.65 5.60 -3.49
C PHE A 95 5.32 5.98 -2.06
N VAL A 96 4.12 5.61 -1.60
CA VAL A 96 3.68 5.87 -0.22
C VAL A 96 3.95 4.62 0.60
N ILE A 97 5.06 4.62 1.32
CA ILE A 97 5.60 3.47 2.05
C ILE A 97 5.31 3.66 3.54
N PRO A 98 4.51 2.81 4.21
CA PRO A 98 4.38 2.90 5.66
C PRO A 98 5.74 2.65 6.31
N LYS A 99 6.08 3.44 7.34
CA LYS A 99 7.31 3.21 8.11
C LYS A 99 7.30 1.76 8.62
N PRO A 100 8.28 0.93 8.22
CA PRO A 100 8.23 -0.49 8.49
C PRO A 100 8.32 -0.72 10.00
N LYS A 101 7.23 -1.18 10.61
CA LYS A 101 7.26 -1.61 12.01
C LYS A 101 7.78 -3.05 12.17
N LEU A 102 7.69 -3.88 11.11
CA LEU A 102 7.82 -5.35 11.21
C LEU A 102 8.58 -6.00 10.04
N GLN A 103 9.57 -5.31 9.45
CA GLN A 103 10.36 -5.79 8.29
C GLN A 103 9.56 -6.13 7.02
N ARG A 104 8.27 -5.77 7.00
CA ARG A 104 7.40 -5.76 5.82
C ARG A 104 6.79 -4.37 5.68
N ALA A 105 6.69 -3.89 4.45
CA ALA A 105 5.92 -2.70 4.12
C ALA A 105 5.10 -2.94 2.85
N MET A 106 3.77 -2.89 2.98
CA MET A 106 2.89 -2.78 1.82
C MET A 106 2.77 -1.30 1.45
N PHE A 107 3.07 -0.96 0.21
CA PHE A 107 3.07 0.42 -0.25
C PHE A 107 2.16 0.61 -1.46
N ASN A 108 1.74 1.86 -1.68
CA ASN A 108 0.94 2.24 -2.83
C ASN A 108 1.78 3.06 -3.80
N ILE A 109 1.51 2.91 -5.09
CA ILE A 109 2.15 3.64 -6.18
C ILE A 109 1.14 4.60 -6.79
N ILE A 110 1.43 5.90 -6.75
CA ILE A 110 0.57 6.97 -7.24
C ILE A 110 1.20 7.62 -8.46
N LYS A 111 0.46 7.82 -9.56
CA LYS A 111 1.00 8.57 -10.70
C LYS A 111 1.11 10.05 -10.32
N LYS A 112 2.19 10.70 -10.74
CA LYS A 112 2.40 12.14 -10.55
C LYS A 112 1.24 12.96 -11.12
N GLU A 113 0.72 12.56 -12.28
CA GLU A 113 -0.44 13.19 -12.91
C GLU A 113 -1.69 13.20 -12.00
N GLU A 114 -1.97 12.10 -11.28
CA GLU A 114 -3.09 12.08 -10.32
C GLU A 114 -2.89 13.11 -9.20
N VAL A 115 -1.66 13.22 -8.70
CA VAL A 115 -1.30 14.18 -7.63
C VAL A 115 -1.42 15.62 -8.12
N ASP A 116 -0.95 15.89 -9.34
CA ASP A 116 -0.98 17.23 -9.94
C ASP A 116 -2.42 17.70 -10.20
N VAL A 117 -3.29 16.83 -10.74
CA VAL A 117 -4.69 17.17 -10.98
C VAL A 117 -5.44 17.41 -9.68
N ILE A 118 -5.24 16.57 -8.66
CA ILE A 118 -5.85 16.78 -7.34
C ILE A 118 -5.33 18.07 -6.69
N SER A 119 -4.02 18.32 -6.76
CA SER A 119 -3.42 19.57 -6.28
C SER A 119 -4.07 20.78 -6.95
N GLN A 120 -4.21 20.75 -8.27
CA GLN A 120 -4.84 21.83 -9.04
C GLN A 120 -6.31 22.02 -8.66
N HIS A 121 -7.05 20.92 -8.47
CA HIS A 121 -8.45 20.98 -8.06
C HIS A 121 -8.61 21.63 -6.68
N ILE A 122 -7.74 21.29 -5.72
CA ILE A 122 -7.71 21.94 -4.40
C ILE A 122 -7.39 23.43 -4.56
N SER A 123 -6.38 23.77 -5.36
CA SER A 123 -5.97 25.16 -5.60
C SER A 123 -7.03 26.00 -6.32
N ASN A 124 -7.83 25.42 -7.21
CA ASN A 124 -8.93 26.10 -7.91
C ASN A 124 -10.17 26.29 -7.01
N ASN A 125 -10.26 25.52 -5.92
CA ASN A 125 -11.39 25.55 -4.99
C ASN A 125 -10.93 25.95 -3.57
N LYS A 126 -9.95 26.86 -3.46
CA LYS A 126 -9.33 27.26 -2.18
C LYS A 126 -10.36 27.62 -1.12
N ASP A 127 -11.42 28.33 -1.46
CA ASP A 127 -12.46 28.75 -0.51
C ASP A 127 -13.08 27.55 0.25
N LYS A 128 -13.15 26.38 -0.39
CA LYS A 128 -13.67 25.14 0.23
C LYS A 128 -12.61 24.38 1.04
N PHE A 129 -11.33 24.50 0.67
CA PHE A 129 -10.25 23.65 1.19
C PHE A 129 -9.24 24.37 2.10
N THR A 130 -9.42 25.67 2.34
CA THR A 130 -8.54 26.48 3.19
C THR A 130 -8.73 26.21 4.69
N ILE A 131 -9.93 25.79 5.14
CA ILE A 131 -10.22 25.56 6.56
C ILE A 131 -9.69 24.19 6.98
N GLU A 132 -10.52 23.16 6.84
CA GLU A 132 -10.23 21.77 7.15
C GLU A 132 -11.15 20.93 6.26
N PHE A 133 -10.61 19.90 5.63
CA PHE A 133 -11.39 18.97 4.82
C PHE A 133 -10.93 17.54 5.01
N ALA A 134 -11.86 16.59 4.85
CA ALA A 134 -11.55 15.17 4.80
C ALA A 134 -11.27 14.72 3.36
N ALA A 135 -10.45 13.69 3.17
CA ALA A 135 -10.20 13.13 1.84
C ALA A 135 -11.49 12.66 1.12
N LEU A 136 -12.53 12.28 1.88
CA LEU A 136 -13.84 11.92 1.33
C LEU A 136 -14.55 13.14 0.72
N GLU A 137 -14.45 14.30 1.36
CA GLU A 137 -15.04 15.54 0.84
C GLU A 137 -14.35 15.98 -0.44
N LEU A 138 -13.02 15.85 -0.48
CA LEU A 138 -12.23 16.05 -1.70
C LEU A 138 -12.68 15.10 -2.80
N LYS A 139 -12.73 13.78 -2.54
CA LYS A 139 -13.21 12.77 -3.49
C LYS A 139 -14.57 13.15 -4.08
N ASN A 140 -15.52 13.54 -3.24
CA ASN A 140 -16.89 13.87 -3.63
C ASN A 140 -17.03 15.22 -4.34
N SER A 141 -16.00 16.05 -4.33
CA SER A 141 -15.98 17.34 -5.01
C SER A 141 -15.43 17.28 -6.44
N ILE A 142 -14.79 16.17 -6.82
CA ILE A 142 -14.21 15.97 -8.14
C ILE A 142 -15.33 15.69 -9.13
N ASP A 143 -15.39 16.48 -10.20
CA ASP A 143 -16.34 16.25 -11.27
C ASP A 143 -15.79 15.26 -12.31
N PHE A 144 -16.04 13.98 -12.07
CA PHE A 144 -15.68 12.92 -13.03
C PHE A 144 -16.49 12.98 -14.34
N LYS A 145 -17.48 13.88 -14.49
CA LYS A 145 -18.13 14.12 -15.79
C LYS A 145 -17.27 14.99 -16.71
N ASN A 146 -16.31 15.73 -16.16
CA ASN A 146 -15.32 16.43 -16.97
C ASN A 146 -14.37 15.38 -17.59
N LYS A 147 -14.39 15.30 -18.92
CA LYS A 147 -13.60 14.31 -19.68
C LYS A 147 -12.10 14.40 -19.39
N GLU A 148 -11.55 15.61 -19.29
CA GLU A 148 -10.12 15.80 -19.01
C GLU A 148 -9.74 15.32 -17.60
N ILE A 149 -10.57 15.62 -16.60
CA ILE A 149 -10.36 15.15 -15.21
C ILE A 149 -10.49 13.63 -15.14
N CYS A 150 -11.50 13.06 -15.81
CA CYS A 150 -11.75 11.62 -15.90
C CYS A 150 -10.56 10.88 -16.52
N GLU A 151 -10.01 11.38 -17.63
CA GLU A 151 -8.84 10.78 -18.29
C GLU A 151 -7.60 10.78 -17.39
N LYS A 152 -7.35 11.89 -16.69
CA LYS A 152 -6.17 12.03 -15.81
C LYS A 152 -6.32 11.33 -14.45
N LEU A 153 -7.55 11.13 -13.98
CA LEU A 153 -7.88 10.41 -12.73
C LEU A 153 -8.49 9.03 -12.99
N LYS A 154 -8.12 8.41 -14.13
CA LYS A 154 -8.74 7.16 -14.61
C LYS A 154 -8.68 6.01 -13.60
N ILE A 155 -7.59 5.92 -12.84
CA ILE A 155 -7.42 4.89 -11.80
C ILE A 155 -8.49 5.07 -10.70
N ILE A 156 -8.72 6.29 -10.23
CA ILE A 156 -9.74 6.58 -9.22
C ILE A 156 -11.14 6.28 -9.74
N GLU A 157 -11.41 6.60 -11.01
CA GLU A 157 -12.68 6.29 -11.66
C GLU A 157 -12.91 4.76 -11.75
N ILE A 158 -11.93 3.98 -12.22
CA ILE A 158 -12.03 2.52 -12.31
C ILE A 158 -12.26 1.92 -10.92
N ILE A 159 -11.48 2.33 -9.91
CA ILE A 159 -11.67 1.86 -8.54
C ILE A 159 -13.07 2.19 -8.03
N THR A 160 -13.58 3.38 -8.33
CA THR A 160 -14.95 3.79 -7.94
C THR A 160 -16.01 2.90 -8.61
N ALA A 161 -15.83 2.55 -9.89
CA ALA A 161 -16.73 1.63 -10.59
C ALA A 161 -16.66 0.20 -10.03
N MET A 162 -15.45 -0.29 -9.71
CA MET A 162 -15.26 -1.60 -9.08
C MET A 162 -15.93 -1.67 -7.69
N ASP A 163 -15.73 -0.64 -6.84
CA ASP A 163 -16.33 -0.57 -5.50
C ASP A 163 -17.87 -0.64 -5.57
N LYS A 164 -18.48 -0.07 -6.61
CA LYS A 164 -19.92 -0.15 -6.86
C LYS A 164 -20.36 -1.54 -7.32
N ASN A 165 -19.63 -2.14 -8.27
CA ASN A 165 -19.97 -3.44 -8.85
C ASN A 165 -19.82 -4.59 -7.84
N GLU A 166 -18.82 -4.53 -6.97
CA GLU A 166 -18.52 -5.59 -6.01
C GLU A 166 -19.36 -5.51 -4.72
N GLY A 167 -20.19 -4.46 -4.56
CA GLY A 167 -21.21 -4.37 -3.52
C GLY A 167 -20.69 -4.43 -2.08
N ASN A 168 -19.44 -4.00 -1.84
CA ASN A 168 -18.84 -4.02 -0.50
C ASN A 168 -18.92 -2.63 0.16
N PRO A 169 -20.00 -2.31 0.89
CA PRO A 169 -20.27 -0.96 1.42
C PRO A 169 -19.24 -0.50 2.46
N ASP A 170 -18.46 -1.41 3.03
CA ASP A 170 -17.55 -1.12 4.14
C ASP A 170 -16.15 -0.68 3.68
N ARG A 171 -15.85 -0.72 2.37
CA ARG A 171 -14.50 -0.42 1.84
C ARG A 171 -14.54 0.46 0.60
N ASP A 172 -14.43 1.78 0.80
CA ASP A 172 -14.27 2.78 -0.27
C ASP A 172 -12.79 2.87 -0.69
N ASN A 173 -12.38 2.03 -1.64
CA ASN A 173 -10.99 2.00 -2.12
C ASN A 173 -10.62 3.30 -2.84
N ALA A 174 -11.58 3.96 -3.50
CA ALA A 174 -11.36 5.25 -4.13
C ALA A 174 -11.04 6.34 -3.09
N TYR A 175 -11.73 6.35 -1.94
CA TYR A 175 -11.39 7.19 -0.81
C TYR A 175 -9.95 6.96 -0.33
N PHE A 176 -9.52 5.70 -0.19
CA PHE A 176 -8.15 5.41 0.23
C PHE A 176 -7.13 5.90 -0.78
N ARG A 177 -7.39 5.80 -2.10
CA ARG A 177 -6.52 6.36 -3.14
C ARG A 177 -6.37 7.88 -2.99
N VAL A 178 -7.47 8.61 -2.84
CA VAL A 178 -7.45 10.07 -2.61
C VAL A 178 -6.73 10.42 -1.31
N LEU A 179 -6.91 9.64 -0.25
CA LEU A 179 -6.20 9.82 1.01
C LEU A 179 -4.68 9.68 0.84
N GLN A 180 -4.22 8.69 0.07
CA GLN A 180 -2.78 8.53 -0.23
C GLN A 180 -2.25 9.71 -1.05
N ILE A 181 -3.03 10.24 -2.01
CA ILE A 181 -2.67 11.48 -2.74
C ILE A 181 -2.52 12.64 -1.76
N CYS A 182 -3.44 12.81 -0.80
CA CYS A 182 -3.29 13.84 0.24
C CYS A 182 -2.01 13.65 1.07
N TYR A 183 -1.60 12.41 1.37
CA TYR A 183 -0.32 12.16 2.04
C TYR A 183 0.88 12.59 1.19
N VAL A 184 0.86 12.35 -0.12
CA VAL A 184 1.89 12.89 -1.02
C VAL A 184 1.91 14.42 -0.96
N LEU A 185 0.76 15.07 -0.99
CA LEU A 185 0.65 16.53 -0.91
C LEU A 185 1.09 17.10 0.44
N VAL A 186 0.88 16.37 1.55
CA VAL A 186 1.42 16.73 2.86
C VAL A 186 2.94 16.59 2.88
N ALA A 187 3.46 15.47 2.39
CA ALA A 187 4.91 15.24 2.29
C ALA A 187 5.60 16.26 1.39
N SER A 188 4.91 16.74 0.35
CA SER A 188 5.37 17.80 -0.56
C SER A 188 5.04 19.22 -0.08
N GLU A 189 4.62 19.37 1.19
CA GLU A 189 4.32 20.65 1.83
C GLU A 189 3.19 21.50 1.22
N LYS A 190 2.37 20.92 0.35
CA LYS A 190 1.20 21.59 -0.25
C LYS A 190 -0.03 21.57 0.67
N LEU A 191 -0.13 20.55 1.53
CA LEU A 191 -1.18 20.41 2.54
C LEU A 191 -0.57 20.30 3.94
N GLU A 192 -1.33 20.68 4.95
CA GLU A 192 -1.03 20.38 6.35
C GLU A 192 -1.97 19.27 6.84
N LEU A 193 -1.39 18.27 7.52
CA LEU A 193 -2.15 17.21 8.19
C LEU A 193 -2.64 17.72 9.55
N ILE A 194 -3.95 17.67 9.76
CA ILE A 194 -4.58 18.00 11.03
C ILE A 194 -5.11 16.71 11.65
N ASP A 195 -4.48 16.31 12.75
CA ASP A 195 -4.88 15.11 13.48
C ASP A 195 -5.85 15.45 14.61
N LYS A 196 -7.08 14.96 14.51
CA LYS A 196 -8.12 15.08 15.55
C LYS A 196 -8.52 13.68 16.02
N GLY A 197 -7.58 13.00 16.66
CA GLY A 197 -7.74 11.66 17.22
C GLY A 197 -7.91 10.58 16.14
N ASN A 198 -9.12 10.01 16.01
CA ASN A 198 -9.34 8.95 15.02
C ASN A 198 -9.51 9.46 13.58
N LYS A 199 -9.89 10.73 13.43
CA LYS A 199 -10.15 11.35 12.12
C LYS A 199 -8.89 11.96 11.53
N VAL A 200 -8.85 12.09 10.22
CA VAL A 200 -7.75 12.70 9.46
C VAL A 200 -8.32 13.84 8.66
N PHE A 201 -7.82 15.04 8.89
CA PHE A 201 -8.19 16.23 8.16
C PHE A 201 -6.96 16.84 7.50
N PHE A 202 -7.22 17.61 6.46
CA PHE A 202 -6.21 18.33 5.70
C PHE A 202 -6.62 19.79 5.60
N LYS A 203 -5.66 20.68 5.47
CA LYS A 203 -5.91 22.05 5.04
C LYS A 203 -4.88 22.48 4.02
N TYR A 204 -5.26 23.37 3.14
CA TYR A 204 -4.34 23.97 2.19
C TYR A 204 -3.27 24.81 2.91
N ARG A 205 -1.99 24.57 2.60
CA ARG A 205 -0.89 25.35 3.20
C ARG A 205 -0.75 26.67 2.44
N TYR A 206 -1.13 27.79 3.06
CA TYR A 206 -0.84 29.12 2.53
C TYR A 206 0.63 29.45 2.79
N VAL A 207 1.44 29.55 1.74
CA VAL A 207 2.91 29.75 1.79
C VAL A 207 3.32 31.15 2.28
N GLN A 208 2.39 32.00 2.74
CA GLN A 208 2.72 33.34 3.21
C GLN A 208 2.93 33.35 4.73
N ASN A 209 4.21 33.31 5.15
CA ASN A 209 4.70 33.75 6.47
C ASN A 209 4.43 32.87 7.70
N GLN A 210 4.40 31.54 7.59
CA GLN A 210 4.61 30.70 8.76
C GLN A 210 5.88 29.89 8.58
N GLU A 211 6.82 30.05 9.52
CA GLU A 211 7.85 29.04 9.73
C GLU A 211 7.16 27.68 9.87
N PRO A 212 7.68 26.65 9.22
CA PRO A 212 7.06 25.33 9.23
C PRO A 212 6.82 24.90 10.67
N ARG A 213 5.56 24.89 11.11
CA ARG A 213 5.17 24.37 12.42
C ARG A 213 5.48 22.88 12.42
N ALA A 214 6.66 22.53 12.92
CA ALA A 214 7.18 21.20 13.15
C ALA A 214 6.69 20.15 12.12
N THR A 215 7.09 20.31 10.85
CA THR A 215 7.24 19.15 9.97
C THR A 215 8.64 18.62 10.26
N ILE A 216 8.65 17.50 10.97
CA ILE A 216 9.79 16.94 11.68
C ILE A 216 10.95 16.60 10.73
N ASN A 217 12.12 17.04 11.14
CA ASN A 217 13.47 16.82 10.61
C ASN A 217 13.88 15.35 10.38
N LEU A 218 14.83 15.16 9.43
CA LEU A 218 15.88 14.11 9.32
C LEU A 218 15.59 12.79 8.54
N PRO A 219 16.65 12.14 8.01
CA PRO A 219 16.68 11.64 6.64
C PRO A 219 16.21 10.19 6.54
N PRO A 220 15.42 9.82 5.52
CA PRO A 220 15.16 8.42 5.24
C PRO A 220 15.97 8.00 4.03
N HIS A 221 17.22 7.64 4.32
CA HIS A 221 18.12 6.95 3.40
C HIS A 221 17.85 5.44 3.37
N ASN A 222 16.65 4.97 3.72
CA ASN A 222 16.36 3.54 3.82
C ASN A 222 16.70 2.82 2.50
N PHE A 223 16.34 3.43 1.38
CA PHE A 223 16.55 2.89 0.04
C PHE A 223 17.81 3.41 -0.67
N LEU A 224 18.48 4.44 -0.11
CA LEU A 224 19.74 4.93 -0.66
C LEU A 224 20.82 3.84 -0.55
N GLY A 225 21.56 3.61 -1.64
CA GLY A 225 22.64 2.63 -1.68
C GLY A 225 22.19 1.18 -1.84
N LEU A 226 20.91 0.93 -2.17
CA LEU A 226 20.47 -0.39 -2.59
C LEU A 226 21.05 -0.73 -3.97
N THR A 227 21.67 -1.91 -4.07
CA THR A 227 22.15 -2.46 -5.33
C THR A 227 21.22 -3.57 -5.79
N PHE A 228 20.79 -3.52 -7.05
CA PHE A 228 20.08 -4.63 -7.65
C PHE A 228 20.94 -5.90 -7.60
N ALA A 229 20.35 -7.00 -7.14
CA ALA A 229 21.05 -8.27 -6.99
C ALA A 229 20.55 -9.30 -8.01
N ASN A 230 19.23 -9.48 -8.12
CA ASN A 230 18.64 -10.42 -9.07
C ASN A 230 17.13 -10.23 -9.24
N ARG A 231 16.56 -10.88 -10.26
CA ARG A 231 15.12 -11.11 -10.43
C ARG A 231 14.78 -12.53 -9.98
N PHE A 232 13.62 -12.70 -9.35
CA PHE A 232 13.13 -14.00 -8.92
C PHE A 232 11.66 -14.23 -9.30
N GLY A 233 11.39 -15.31 -10.05
CA GLY A 233 10.06 -15.64 -10.57
C GLY A 233 9.92 -15.32 -12.06
N GLU A 234 9.00 -16.00 -12.73
CA GLU A 234 8.79 -15.89 -14.18
C GLU A 234 7.64 -14.93 -14.52
N ASP A 235 6.44 -15.14 -13.96
CA ASP A 235 5.23 -14.39 -14.34
C ASP A 235 5.07 -13.02 -13.63
N SER A 236 5.57 -12.90 -12.39
CA SER A 236 5.58 -11.65 -11.62
C SER A 236 6.87 -11.61 -10.82
N PRO A 237 7.99 -11.21 -11.46
CA PRO A 237 9.30 -11.31 -10.86
C PRO A 237 9.41 -10.37 -9.66
N ALA A 238 9.76 -10.93 -8.51
CA ALA A 238 10.25 -10.15 -7.40
C ALA A 238 11.64 -9.60 -7.75
N LEU A 239 11.84 -8.32 -7.51
CA LEU A 239 13.14 -7.67 -7.65
C LEU A 239 13.86 -7.77 -6.30
N ILE A 240 15.06 -8.32 -6.30
CA ILE A 240 15.88 -8.49 -5.10
C ILE A 240 16.96 -7.41 -5.12
N PHE A 241 17.02 -6.64 -4.04
CA PHE A 241 18.06 -5.66 -3.80
C PHE A 241 18.86 -6.04 -2.56
N LYS A 242 20.13 -5.62 -2.51
CA LYS A 242 21.00 -5.82 -1.36
C LYS A 242 21.47 -4.47 -0.82
N LYS A 243 21.51 -4.35 0.49
CA LYS A 243 22.20 -3.26 1.20
C LYS A 243 22.72 -3.80 2.52
N GLU A 244 24.03 -3.65 2.73
CA GLU A 244 24.71 -4.14 3.92
C GLU A 244 24.36 -5.63 4.17
N ASN A 245 23.87 -5.94 5.38
CA ASN A 245 23.49 -7.29 5.82
C ASN A 245 22.01 -7.60 5.57
N ASN A 246 21.36 -6.91 4.63
CA ASN A 246 19.94 -7.08 4.34
C ASN A 246 19.68 -7.30 2.85
N TYR A 247 18.72 -8.17 2.57
CA TYR A 247 18.12 -8.37 1.26
C TYR A 247 16.69 -7.83 1.27
N PHE A 248 16.32 -7.14 0.20
CA PHE A 248 15.03 -6.50 0.03
C PHE A 248 14.33 -7.17 -1.15
N PHE A 249 13.28 -7.94 -0.86
CA PHE A 249 12.39 -8.44 -1.89
C PHE A 249 11.30 -7.42 -2.14
N VAL A 250 11.21 -6.96 -3.39
CA VAL A 250 10.18 -6.03 -3.80
C VAL A 250 9.33 -6.65 -4.89
N THR A 251 8.07 -6.81 -4.58
CA THR A 251 7.04 -7.20 -5.55
C THR A 251 6.10 -6.04 -5.77
N VAL A 252 5.74 -5.81 -7.02
CA VAL A 252 4.79 -4.75 -7.38
C VAL A 252 3.83 -5.28 -8.43
N ASN A 253 2.55 -4.99 -8.21
CA ASN A 253 1.48 -5.31 -9.14
C ASN A 253 0.30 -4.35 -8.91
N ASN A 254 -0.37 -3.93 -9.99
CA ASN A 254 -1.61 -3.15 -9.91
C ASN A 254 -1.52 -1.96 -8.96
N PHE A 255 -0.46 -1.14 -9.12
CA PHE A 255 -0.24 0.08 -8.31
C PHE A 255 -0.04 -0.15 -6.81
N ARG A 256 0.23 -1.39 -6.41
CA ARG A 256 0.55 -1.78 -5.04
C ARG A 256 1.85 -2.54 -5.04
N GLY A 257 2.61 -2.37 -3.98
CA GLY A 257 3.83 -3.11 -3.79
C GLY A 257 4.00 -3.61 -2.37
N ASN A 258 4.96 -4.50 -2.22
CA ASN A 258 5.32 -5.10 -0.96
C ASN A 258 6.83 -5.24 -0.89
N ILE A 259 7.41 -4.71 0.17
CA ILE A 259 8.83 -4.84 0.50
C ILE A 259 8.93 -5.82 1.66
N GLN A 260 9.77 -6.84 1.50
CA GLN A 260 10.16 -7.75 2.57
C GLN A 260 11.65 -7.60 2.79
N ILE A 261 12.04 -7.38 4.04
CA ILE A 261 13.42 -7.23 4.44
C ILE A 261 13.83 -8.52 5.12
N ILE A 262 14.84 -9.20 4.57
CA ILE A 262 15.43 -10.42 5.11
C ILE A 262 16.86 -10.10 5.55
N GLY A 263 17.11 -10.23 6.85
CA GLY A 263 18.44 -10.02 7.42
C GLY A 263 19.35 -11.22 7.18
N GLU A 264 20.65 -10.98 7.16
CA GLU A 264 21.65 -12.04 6.97
C GLU A 264 21.63 -13.09 8.08
N ASP A 265 21.33 -12.70 9.33
CA ASP A 265 21.21 -13.65 10.44
C ASP A 265 20.02 -14.61 10.28
N GLU A 266 18.90 -14.11 9.74
CA GLU A 266 17.76 -14.95 9.36
C GLU A 266 18.14 -15.90 8.22
N LEU A 267 18.88 -15.41 7.22
CA LEU A 267 19.36 -16.22 6.10
C LEU A 267 20.28 -17.35 6.59
N LYS A 268 21.24 -17.06 7.47
CA LYS A 268 22.16 -18.04 8.07
C LYS A 268 21.44 -19.10 8.88
N LEU A 269 20.40 -18.71 9.63
CA LEU A 269 19.57 -19.66 10.38
C LEU A 269 18.84 -20.63 9.44
N VAL A 270 18.22 -20.10 8.38
CA VAL A 270 17.52 -20.91 7.38
C VAL A 270 18.49 -21.82 6.65
N GLU A 271 19.66 -21.33 6.25
CA GLU A 271 20.72 -22.11 5.63
C GLU A 271 21.17 -23.27 6.52
N LYS A 272 21.51 -22.99 7.79
CA LYS A 272 21.89 -24.02 8.76
C LYS A 272 20.80 -25.09 8.92
N THR A 273 19.54 -24.67 9.01
CA THR A 273 18.39 -25.59 9.13
C THR A 273 18.26 -26.49 7.90
N ILE A 274 18.55 -25.95 6.71
CA ILE A 274 18.57 -26.70 5.45
C ILE A 274 19.74 -27.66 5.43
N ASP A 275 20.94 -27.24 5.82
CA ASP A 275 22.14 -28.10 5.83
C ASP A 275 21.94 -29.32 6.74
N GLU A 276 21.36 -29.11 7.92
CA GLU A 276 20.98 -30.17 8.87
C GLU A 276 19.77 -31.02 8.40
N PHE A 277 19.11 -30.64 7.30
CA PHE A 277 18.03 -31.44 6.71
C PHE A 277 18.61 -32.71 6.06
N PRO A 278 18.16 -33.91 6.47
CA PRO A 278 18.80 -35.17 6.07
C PRO A 278 18.62 -35.50 4.58
N ARG A 279 17.64 -34.88 3.92
CA ARG A 279 17.40 -35.09 2.48
C ARG A 279 17.97 -33.92 1.69
N ASN A 280 18.50 -34.22 0.50
CA ASN A 280 18.95 -33.18 -0.43
C ASN A 280 17.79 -32.43 -1.09
N THR A 281 16.57 -32.98 -1.00
CA THR A 281 15.35 -32.44 -1.61
C THR A 281 14.32 -32.13 -0.54
N PHE A 282 13.72 -30.94 -0.60
CA PHE A 282 12.75 -30.48 0.40
C PHE A 282 11.73 -29.48 -0.15
N ILE A 283 10.67 -29.24 0.63
CA ILE A 283 9.69 -28.16 0.43
C ILE A 283 9.80 -27.18 1.61
N VAL A 284 9.33 -25.95 1.44
CA VAL A 284 9.45 -24.87 2.42
C VAL A 284 8.87 -25.27 3.78
N GLU A 285 7.70 -25.91 3.77
CA GLU A 285 6.94 -26.27 4.97
C GLU A 285 7.76 -27.19 5.90
N LYS A 286 8.50 -28.15 5.32
CA LYS A 286 9.36 -29.07 6.09
C LYS A 286 10.55 -28.39 6.75
N ILE A 287 11.05 -27.31 6.16
CA ILE A 287 12.10 -26.48 6.77
C ILE A 287 11.48 -25.63 7.88
N SER A 288 10.31 -25.05 7.64
CA SER A 288 9.59 -24.24 8.63
C SER A 288 9.26 -25.00 9.91
N GLU A 289 8.88 -26.28 9.80
CA GLU A 289 8.58 -27.15 10.96
C GLU A 289 9.81 -27.45 11.83
N ARG A 290 11.03 -27.29 11.29
CA ARG A 290 12.28 -27.59 12.01
C ARG A 290 12.89 -26.39 12.72
N ILE A 291 12.45 -25.18 12.42
CA ILE A 291 12.93 -23.99 13.12
C ILE A 291 12.24 -23.95 14.50
N ASP A 292 13.00 -24.26 15.55
CA ASP A 292 12.49 -24.16 16.92
C ASP A 292 12.43 -22.70 17.39
N PHE A 293 11.25 -22.11 17.40
CA PHE A 293 11.05 -20.72 17.83
C PHE A 293 11.18 -20.51 19.35
N LYS A 294 11.30 -21.58 20.16
CA LYS A 294 11.62 -21.48 21.59
C LYS A 294 13.13 -21.42 21.83
N ASN A 295 13.94 -21.68 20.80
CA ASN A 295 15.39 -21.62 20.90
C ASN A 295 15.87 -20.15 20.87
N LYS A 296 16.66 -19.77 21.88
CA LYS A 296 17.28 -18.44 21.99
C LYS A 296 18.29 -18.15 20.86
N ASP A 297 18.75 -19.16 20.15
CA ASP A 297 19.64 -19.01 18.98
C ASP A 297 18.85 -18.68 17.70
N HIS A 298 17.52 -18.84 17.71
CA HIS A 298 16.65 -18.56 16.56
C HIS A 298 15.97 -17.18 16.65
N LYS A 299 16.56 -16.26 17.44
CA LYS A 299 16.04 -14.91 17.74
C LYS A 299 15.61 -14.11 16.50
N ALA A 300 16.35 -14.26 15.40
CA ALA A 300 16.08 -13.53 14.14
C ALA A 300 14.66 -13.79 13.59
N ILE A 301 14.11 -15.00 13.81
CA ILE A 301 12.74 -15.36 13.37
C ILE A 301 11.78 -15.46 14.57
N ALA A 302 12.28 -15.85 15.76
CA ALA A 302 11.46 -16.01 16.96
C ALA A 302 10.72 -14.73 17.38
N PHE A 303 11.31 -13.55 17.12
CA PHE A 303 10.66 -12.25 17.35
C PHE A 303 9.27 -12.13 16.68
N TYR A 304 9.06 -12.75 15.52
CA TYR A 304 7.82 -12.60 14.77
C TYR A 304 6.67 -13.46 15.30
N ARG A 305 6.95 -14.56 16.01
CA ARG A 305 5.90 -15.50 16.46
C ARG A 305 4.99 -14.92 17.53
N GLU A 306 5.47 -13.96 18.31
CA GLU A 306 4.65 -13.29 19.34
C GLU A 306 3.60 -12.35 18.73
N TYR A 307 3.76 -11.97 17.46
CA TYR A 307 2.97 -10.93 16.81
C TYR A 307 2.27 -11.37 15.53
N GLU A 308 2.67 -12.51 14.93
CA GLU A 308 2.27 -12.90 13.57
C GLU A 308 1.82 -14.35 13.48
N GLU A 309 0.95 -14.63 12.49
CA GLU A 309 0.43 -15.97 12.24
C GLU A 309 1.51 -16.93 11.70
N PRO A 310 1.41 -18.25 11.95
CA PRO A 310 2.34 -19.25 11.40
C PRO A 310 2.55 -19.16 9.89
N ALA A 311 1.50 -18.78 9.14
CA ALA A 311 1.58 -18.58 7.69
C ALA A 311 2.58 -17.49 7.28
N TYR A 312 2.71 -16.42 8.08
CA TYR A 312 3.67 -15.35 7.83
C TYR A 312 5.11 -15.84 8.00
N ILE A 313 5.36 -16.67 9.02
CA ILE A 313 6.69 -17.25 9.28
C ILE A 313 7.12 -18.16 8.11
N THR A 314 6.23 -19.05 7.66
CA THR A 314 6.49 -19.89 6.48
C THR A 314 6.78 -19.04 5.25
N GLN A 315 6.10 -17.90 5.09
CA GLN A 315 6.35 -16.96 4.00
C GLN A 315 7.73 -16.30 4.10
N ARG A 316 8.18 -15.91 5.30
CA ARG A 316 9.53 -15.37 5.50
C ARG A 316 10.62 -16.39 5.14
N ILE A 317 10.47 -17.62 5.63
CA ILE A 317 11.39 -18.72 5.31
C ILE A 317 11.43 -18.99 3.80
N ARG A 318 10.27 -18.90 3.13
CA ARG A 318 10.20 -18.98 1.66
C ARG A 318 11.05 -17.91 0.99
N TYR A 319 10.99 -16.66 1.44
CA TYR A 319 11.83 -15.58 0.90
C TYR A 319 13.32 -15.83 1.17
N SER A 320 13.69 -16.30 2.36
CA SER A 320 15.08 -16.69 2.66
C SER A 320 15.59 -17.81 1.75
N ILE A 321 14.77 -18.85 1.50
CA ILE A 321 15.09 -19.92 0.56
C ILE A 321 15.28 -19.37 -0.86
N TYR A 322 14.48 -18.40 -1.28
CA TYR A 322 14.64 -17.74 -2.58
C TYR A 322 15.95 -16.96 -2.70
N ILE A 323 16.42 -16.32 -1.63
CA ILE A 323 17.77 -15.72 -1.60
C ILE A 323 18.84 -16.79 -1.74
N LEU A 324 18.70 -17.92 -1.04
CA LEU A 324 19.67 -19.02 -1.14
C LEU A 324 19.71 -19.61 -2.56
N CYS A 325 18.58 -19.68 -3.26
CA CYS A 325 18.54 -20.02 -4.69
C CYS A 325 19.31 -18.99 -5.53
N MET A 326 19.07 -17.70 -5.31
CA MET A 326 19.77 -16.61 -5.99
C MET A 326 21.29 -16.67 -5.77
N LEU A 327 21.73 -17.02 -4.57
CA LEU A 327 23.15 -17.15 -4.21
C LEU A 327 23.78 -18.46 -4.72
N GLY A 328 23.05 -19.28 -5.49
CA GLY A 328 23.55 -20.54 -6.05
C GLY A 328 23.71 -21.66 -5.02
N ARG A 329 23.17 -21.50 -3.81
CA ARG A 329 23.23 -22.51 -2.74
C ARG A 329 22.17 -23.60 -2.92
N LEU A 330 21.07 -23.25 -3.59
CA LEU A 330 19.93 -24.14 -3.85
C LEU A 330 19.50 -24.06 -5.31
N THR A 331 18.99 -25.15 -5.85
CA THR A 331 18.18 -25.14 -7.09
C THR A 331 16.71 -25.35 -6.76
N ARG A 332 15.83 -24.99 -7.71
CA ARG A 332 14.38 -25.10 -7.57
C ARG A 332 13.79 -25.77 -8.81
N GLU A 333 12.87 -26.69 -8.59
CA GLU A 333 12.08 -27.35 -9.62
C GLU A 333 10.58 -27.17 -9.33
N LYS A 334 9.76 -27.02 -10.39
CA LYS A 334 8.31 -26.90 -10.25
C LYS A 334 7.68 -28.29 -10.37
N GLU A 335 7.10 -28.78 -9.28
CA GLU A 335 6.36 -30.05 -9.25
C GLU A 335 4.87 -29.78 -8.99
N GLY A 336 4.08 -29.77 -10.08
CA GLY A 336 2.66 -29.46 -10.03
C GLY A 336 2.38 -28.03 -9.54
N ARG A 337 1.70 -27.90 -8.39
CA ARG A 337 1.38 -26.60 -7.76
C ARG A 337 2.45 -26.13 -6.77
N HIS A 338 3.48 -26.93 -6.52
CA HIS A 338 4.51 -26.65 -5.53
C HIS A 338 5.89 -26.49 -6.16
N PHE A 339 6.77 -25.82 -5.44
CA PHE A 339 8.19 -25.79 -5.76
C PHE A 339 8.94 -26.73 -4.81
N VAL A 340 9.81 -27.53 -5.39
CA VAL A 340 10.73 -28.42 -4.69
C VAL A 340 12.13 -27.83 -4.82
N PHE A 341 12.90 -27.91 -3.73
CA PHE A 341 14.23 -27.31 -3.63
C PHE A 341 15.28 -28.39 -3.43
N HIS A 342 16.44 -28.20 -4.06
CA HIS A 342 17.56 -29.12 -3.96
C HIS A 342 18.82 -28.39 -3.49
N LYS A 343 19.59 -29.05 -2.63
CA LYS A 343 20.91 -28.58 -2.21
C LYS A 343 21.89 -28.65 -3.38
N VAL A 344 22.61 -27.55 -3.64
CA VAL A 344 23.76 -27.57 -4.55
C VAL A 344 24.96 -28.11 -3.76
N LYS A 345 25.62 -29.15 -4.30
CA LYS A 345 26.79 -29.79 -3.66
C LYS A 345 28.04 -28.94 -3.77
#